data_AF-A0A1S2P6U6-F1
#
_entry.id   AF-A0A1S2P6U6-F1
#
_cell.length_a   1.000
_cell.length_b   1.000
_cell.length_c   1.000
_cell.angle_alpha   90.00
_cell.angle_beta   90.00
_cell.angle_gamma   90.00
#
_symmetry.space_group_name_H-M   'P 1'
#
loop_
_entity.id
_entity.type
_entity.pdbx_description
1 polymer ?
#
loop_
_entity_poly.entity_id
_entity_poly.type
_entity_poly.pdbx_seq_one_letter_code
_entity_poly.pdbx_strand_id
1 'polypeptide(L)'
;MPKLPPIFHITERSLWEAARERGSYEVSTRGRTLQEEGFIHFSTREQLPRIAAFLYGHYDGPDELVVLVVDQALVGVPVKYEAMEPDGEEFPHVYGPLPVDAVVEVEPWG
;
A
#
# COMPACT_ATOMS: atom_id res chain seq x y z
N MET A 1 -8.20 -14.70 18.35
CA MET A 1 -6.83 -14.55 17.82
C MET A 1 -6.47 -13.07 17.92
N PRO A 2 -5.23 -12.69 18.25
CA PRO A 2 -4.84 -11.30 18.15
C PRO A 2 -5.00 -10.85 16.69
N LYS A 3 -5.65 -9.70 16.47
CA LYS A 3 -5.68 -9.06 15.15
C LYS A 3 -4.24 -8.64 14.82
N LEU A 4 -3.78 -8.99 13.62
CA LEU A 4 -2.54 -8.42 13.09
C LEU A 4 -2.71 -6.90 12.98
N PRO A 5 -1.66 -6.11 13.22
CA PRO A 5 -1.73 -4.67 12.99
C PRO A 5 -2.04 -4.39 11.51
N PRO A 6 -2.82 -3.36 11.16
CA PRO A 6 -3.05 -3.01 9.76
C PRO A 6 -1.75 -2.54 9.09
N ILE A 7 -1.71 -2.69 7.76
CA ILE A 7 -0.66 -2.14 6.90
C ILE A 7 -1.24 -1.07 5.99
N PHE A 8 -0.39 -0.14 5.54
CA PHE A 8 -0.82 1.09 4.90
C PHE A 8 -0.19 1.24 3.52
N HIS A 9 -0.98 1.67 2.53
CA HIS A 9 -0.48 1.98 1.19
C HIS A 9 -1.01 3.35 0.75
N ILE A 10 -0.10 4.26 0.40
CA ILE A 10 -0.44 5.59 -0.11
C ILE A 10 -0.50 5.57 -1.65
N THR A 11 -1.59 6.08 -2.21
CA THR A 11 -1.84 6.09 -3.66
C THR A 11 -2.71 7.27 -4.08
N GLU A 12 -2.71 7.58 -5.37
CA GLU A 12 -3.69 8.44 -6.01
C GLU A 12 -5.11 7.84 -5.93
N ARG A 13 -6.11 8.65 -5.56
CA ARG A 13 -7.50 8.23 -5.35
C ARG A 13 -8.10 7.54 -6.57
N SER A 14 -7.82 8.03 -7.78
CA SER A 14 -8.32 7.43 -9.01
C SER A 14 -7.84 5.99 -9.23
N LEU A 15 -6.62 5.65 -8.80
CA LEU A 15 -6.10 4.29 -8.88
C LEU A 15 -6.86 3.35 -7.95
N TRP A 16 -7.20 3.83 -6.75
CA TRP A 16 -8.04 3.10 -5.81
C TRP A 16 -9.46 2.90 -6.34
N GLU A 17 -10.13 3.96 -6.83
CA GLU A 17 -11.49 3.81 -7.37
C GLU A 17 -11.53 2.86 -8.58
N ALA A 18 -10.53 2.93 -9.46
CA ALA A 18 -10.43 1.99 -10.58
C ALA A 18 -10.20 0.54 -10.11
N ALA A 19 -9.49 0.33 -9.00
CA ALA A 19 -9.35 -0.99 -8.40
C ALA A 19 -10.65 -1.49 -7.78
N ARG A 20 -11.44 -0.63 -7.14
CA ARG A 20 -12.78 -0.99 -6.63
C ARG A 20 -13.71 -1.51 -7.71
N GLU A 21 -13.67 -0.90 -8.90
CA GLU A 21 -14.45 -1.38 -10.05
C GLU A 21 -13.99 -2.75 -10.56
N ARG A 22 -12.68 -3.04 -10.49
CA ARG A 22 -12.08 -4.31 -10.95
C ARG A 22 -12.14 -5.42 -9.90
N GLY A 23 -12.22 -5.08 -8.61
CA GLY A 23 -12.18 -6.02 -7.49
C GLY A 23 -10.78 -6.30 -6.93
N SER A 24 -9.71 -5.82 -7.58
CA SER A 24 -8.32 -5.93 -7.12
C SER A 24 -7.50 -4.68 -7.39
N TYR A 25 -6.58 -4.39 -6.48
CA TYR A 25 -5.57 -3.34 -6.58
C TYR A 25 -4.20 -3.94 -6.89
N GLU A 26 -3.52 -3.39 -7.91
CA GLU A 26 -2.31 -3.98 -8.50
C GLU A 26 -1.19 -2.96 -8.75
N VAL A 27 -1.25 -1.79 -8.12
CA VAL A 27 -0.17 -0.80 -8.18
C VAL A 27 0.78 -1.11 -7.03
N SER A 28 2.07 -1.29 -7.31
CA SER A 28 3.07 -1.68 -6.31
C SER A 28 3.53 -0.50 -5.47
N THR A 29 3.84 0.60 -6.14
CA THR A 29 4.25 1.89 -5.59
C THR A 29 3.97 2.96 -6.64
N ARG A 30 4.24 4.23 -6.34
CA ARG A 30 3.99 5.32 -7.28
C ARG A 30 4.65 5.04 -8.64
N GLY A 31 3.82 4.93 -9.68
CA GLY A 31 4.28 4.73 -11.07
C GLY A 31 4.77 3.33 -11.42
N ARG A 32 4.57 2.32 -10.55
CA ARG A 32 5.00 0.93 -10.78
C ARG A 32 3.89 -0.05 -10.43
N THR A 33 3.72 -1.08 -11.23
CA THR A 33 2.70 -2.12 -11.06
C THR A 33 3.24 -3.33 -10.29
N LEU A 34 2.34 -4.13 -9.74
CA LEU A 34 2.64 -5.44 -9.15
C LEU A 34 3.39 -6.35 -10.13
N GLN A 35 3.06 -6.30 -11.42
CA GLN A 35 3.75 -7.11 -12.43
C GLN A 35 5.22 -6.72 -12.58
N GLU A 36 5.55 -5.44 -12.43
CA GLU A 36 6.93 -4.94 -12.58
C GLU A 36 7.81 -5.23 -11.36
N GLU A 37 7.26 -5.14 -10.15
CA GLU A 37 8.02 -5.29 -8.89
C GLU A 37 7.90 -6.69 -8.26
N GLY A 38 6.82 -7.42 -8.54
CA GLY A 38 6.54 -8.75 -7.99
C GLY A 38 5.84 -8.75 -6.62
N PHE A 39 5.69 -7.59 -5.98
CA PHE A 39 4.93 -7.38 -4.76
C PHE A 39 4.43 -5.92 -4.69
N ILE A 40 3.48 -5.63 -3.79
CA ILE A 40 3.03 -4.27 -3.49
C ILE A 40 3.70 -3.79 -2.21
N HIS A 41 4.25 -2.57 -2.23
CA HIS A 41 4.88 -1.95 -1.08
C HIS A 41 3.82 -1.41 -0.11
N PHE A 42 3.93 -1.79 1.15
CA PHE A 42 3.16 -1.21 2.23
C PHE A 42 4.09 -0.57 3.26
N SER A 43 3.50 0.11 4.23
CA SER A 43 4.17 0.72 5.37
C SER A 43 3.44 0.35 6.66
N THR A 44 4.13 0.41 7.79
CA THR A 44 3.46 0.57 9.08
C THR A 44 2.92 2.00 9.24
N ARG A 45 2.13 2.24 10.28
CA ARG A 45 1.60 3.59 10.56
C ARG A 45 2.72 4.60 10.81
N GLU A 46 3.79 4.17 11.48
CA GLU A 46 4.94 5.01 11.85
C GLU A 46 5.82 5.35 10.63
N GLN A 47 5.89 4.45 9.65
CA GLN A 47 6.65 4.61 8.42
C GLN A 47 5.96 5.55 7.42
N LEU A 48 4.63 5.57 7.42
CA LEU A 48 3.80 6.20 6.40
C LEU A 48 4.17 7.67 6.10
N PRO A 49 4.38 8.58 7.08
CA PRO A 49 4.71 9.98 6.78
C PRO A 49 6.01 10.14 6.01
N ARG A 50 7.02 9.30 6.30
CA ARG A 50 8.31 9.33 5.62
C ARG A 50 8.19 8.83 4.18
N ILE A 51 7.44 7.75 3.98
CA ILE A 51 7.20 7.18 2.64
C ILE A 51 6.36 8.12 1.78
N ALA A 52 5.34 8.75 2.36
CA ALA A 52 4.56 9.76 1.66
C ALA A 52 5.41 10.96 1.24
N ALA A 53 6.29 11.47 2.10
CA ALA A 53 7.21 12.54 1.73
C ALA A 53 8.21 12.10 0.63
N PHE A 54 8.70 10.86 0.70
CA PHE A 54 9.63 10.32 -0.30
C PHE A 54 8.99 10.14 -1.67
N LEU A 55 7.80 9.55 -1.74
CA LEU A 55 7.10 9.25 -3.00
C LEU A 55 6.34 10.43 -3.55
N TYR A 56 5.74 11.26 -2.68
CA TYR A 56 4.77 12.29 -3.06
C TYR A 56 5.11 13.69 -2.53
N GLY A 57 6.28 13.93 -1.93
CA GLY A 57 6.65 15.25 -1.39
C GLY A 57 6.72 16.38 -2.42
N HIS A 58 6.84 16.05 -3.70
CA HIS A 58 6.76 16.97 -4.83
C HIS A 58 5.60 16.62 -5.79
N TYR A 59 4.57 15.94 -5.28
CA TYR A 59 3.39 15.61 -6.08
C TYR A 59 2.61 16.88 -6.40
N ASP A 60 2.49 17.18 -7.69
CA ASP A 60 1.73 18.28 -8.27
C ASP A 60 0.64 17.78 -9.23
N GLY A 61 0.34 16.47 -9.16
CA GLY A 61 -0.70 15.84 -9.96
C GLY A 61 -2.10 16.31 -9.58
N PRO A 62 -3.09 16.11 -10.48
CA PRO A 62 -4.44 16.62 -10.27
C PRO A 62 -5.28 15.79 -9.30
N ASP A 63 -4.77 14.65 -8.83
CA ASP A 63 -5.52 13.69 -8.03
C ASP A 63 -5.31 13.89 -6.53
N GLU A 64 -6.31 13.51 -5.73
CA GLU A 64 -6.16 13.46 -4.29
C GLU A 64 -5.33 12.22 -3.91
N LEU A 65 -4.50 12.34 -2.88
CA LEU A 65 -3.80 11.21 -2.30
C LEU A 65 -4.64 10.59 -1.18
N VAL A 66 -4.68 9.28 -1.13
CA VAL A 66 -5.36 8.50 -0.08
C VAL A 66 -4.44 7.45 0.50
N VAL A 67 -4.77 7.01 1.71
CA VAL A 67 -4.13 5.90 2.39
C VAL A 67 -5.13 4.76 2.49
N LEU A 68 -4.77 3.62 1.90
CA LEU A 68 -5.50 2.38 2.05
C LEU A 68 -5.07 1.73 3.37
N VAL A 69 -6.02 1.54 4.28
CA VAL A 69 -5.83 0.82 5.54
C VAL A 69 -6.23 -0.64 5.33
N VAL A 70 -5.28 -1.56 5.45
CA VAL A 70 -5.47 -2.96 5.04
C VAL A 70 -5.42 -3.90 6.24
N ASP A 71 -6.45 -4.75 6.35
CA ASP A 71 -6.46 -5.88 7.27
C ASP A 71 -5.68 -7.06 6.65
N GLN A 72 -4.52 -7.37 7.24
CA GLN A 72 -3.64 -8.45 6.77
C GLN A 72 -4.34 -9.81 6.73
N ALA A 73 -5.36 -10.05 7.55
CA ALA A 73 -6.09 -11.32 7.57
C ALA A 73 -6.96 -11.53 6.32
N LEU A 74 -7.27 -10.47 5.58
CA LEU A 74 -8.13 -10.49 4.39
C LEU A 74 -7.35 -10.48 3.07
N VAL A 75 -6.02 -10.30 3.13
CA VAL A 75 -5.15 -10.17 1.94
C VAL A 75 -5.11 -11.45 1.10
N GLY A 76 -5.18 -12.63 1.73
CA GLY A 76 -5.27 -13.92 1.03
C GLY A 76 -3.99 -14.38 0.31
N VAL A 77 -2.95 -13.57 0.30
CA VAL A 77 -1.61 -13.87 -0.24
C VAL A 77 -0.52 -13.56 0.80
N PRO A 78 0.73 -14.03 0.62
CA PRO A 78 1.79 -13.79 1.59
C PRO A 78 2.06 -12.30 1.82
N VAL A 79 2.05 -11.91 3.11
CA VAL A 79 2.57 -10.64 3.60
C VAL A 79 3.92 -10.94 4.26
N LYS A 80 5.00 -10.29 3.81
CA LYS A 80 6.33 -10.44 4.42
C LYS A 80 6.86 -9.09 4.85
N TYR A 81 7.52 -9.05 5.99
CA TYR A 81 8.26 -7.88 6.44
C TYR A 81 9.71 -8.10 6.04
N GLU A 82 10.26 -7.22 5.20
CA GLU A 82 11.58 -7.38 4.61
C GLU A 82 12.34 -6.06 4.66
N ALA A 83 13.61 -6.12 5.04
CA ALA A 83 14.50 -4.97 5.10
C ALA A 83 15.25 -4.76 3.78
N MET A 84 15.64 -3.52 3.52
CA MET A 84 16.70 -3.26 2.53
C MET A 84 18.05 -3.71 3.13
N GLU A 85 18.73 -4.65 2.50
CA GLU A 85 20.05 -5.10 2.93
C GLU A 85 21.08 -3.95 2.95
N PRO A 86 22.05 -3.95 3.88
CA PRO A 86 22.32 -4.99 4.89
C PRO A 86 21.62 -4.79 6.25
N ASP A 87 21.14 -3.60 6.59
CA ASP A 87 20.58 -3.28 7.92
C ASP A 87 19.44 -2.25 7.84
N GLY A 88 18.49 -2.47 6.93
CA GLY A 88 17.32 -1.62 6.74
C GLY A 88 16.21 -1.83 7.76
N GLU A 89 15.32 -0.85 7.88
CA GLU A 89 14.01 -1.05 8.50
C GLU A 89 13.18 -2.02 7.65
N GLU A 90 12.42 -2.90 8.29
CA GLU A 90 11.53 -3.84 7.59
C GLU A 90 10.24 -3.15 7.12
N PHE A 91 9.87 -3.37 5.86
CA PHE A 91 8.62 -2.91 5.27
C PHE A 91 7.72 -4.10 4.91
N PRO A 92 6.40 -3.99 5.10
CA PRO A 92 5.47 -5.01 4.65
C PRO A 92 5.37 -5.02 3.12
N HIS A 93 5.49 -6.21 2.54
CA HIS A 93 5.32 -6.49 1.11
C HIS A 93 4.23 -7.52 0.91
N VAL A 94 3.28 -7.23 0.01
CA VAL A 94 2.18 -8.13 -0.36
C VAL A 94 2.49 -8.78 -1.70
N TYR A 95 2.66 -10.10 -1.70
CA TYR A 95 3.09 -10.88 -2.87
C TYR A 95 1.91 -11.34 -3.73
N GLY A 96 1.12 -10.39 -4.23
CA GLY A 96 -0.04 -10.66 -5.09
C GLY A 96 -0.99 -9.47 -5.20
N PRO A 97 -2.04 -9.58 -6.03
CA PRO A 97 -3.05 -8.54 -6.13
C PRO A 97 -3.75 -8.36 -4.78
N LEU A 98 -3.98 -7.13 -4.37
CA LEU A 98 -4.68 -6.81 -3.13
C LEU A 98 -6.20 -6.87 -3.38
N PRO A 99 -6.96 -7.77 -2.73
CA PRO A 99 -8.42 -7.75 -2.82
C PRO A 99 -8.97 -6.45 -2.23
N VAL A 100 -9.95 -5.84 -2.90
CA VAL A 100 -10.54 -4.57 -2.43
C VAL A 100 -11.19 -4.72 -1.06
N ASP A 101 -11.71 -5.91 -0.73
CA ASP A 101 -12.32 -6.24 0.56
C ASP A 101 -11.30 -6.31 1.70
N ALA A 102 -9.99 -6.39 1.40
CA ALA A 102 -8.94 -6.31 2.41
C ALA A 102 -8.68 -4.86 2.86
N VAL A 103 -9.13 -3.87 2.09
CA VAL A 103 -9.07 -2.45 2.45
C VAL A 103 -10.28 -2.14 3.33
N VAL A 104 -10.04 -1.98 4.64
CA VAL A 104 -11.09 -1.78 5.65
C VAL A 104 -11.44 -0.30 5.88
N GLU A 105 -10.54 0.60 5.48
CA GLU A 105 -10.71 2.04 5.58
C GLU A 105 -9.86 2.75 4.52
N VAL A 106 -10.31 3.93 4.09
CA VAL A 106 -9.61 4.79 3.14
C VAL A 106 -9.54 6.18 3.75
N GLU A 107 -8.33 6.62 4.10
CA GLU A 107 -8.08 7.90 4.74
C GLU A 107 -7.60 8.92 3.69
N PRO A 108 -8.07 10.19 3.70
CA PRO A 108 -7.44 11.23 2.90
C PRO A 108 -6.00 11.49 3.39
N TRP A 109 -5.09 11.78 2.47
CA TRP A 109 -3.73 12.19 2.79
C TRP A 109 -3.55 13.69 2.56
N GLY A 110 -3.51 14.47 3.65
CA GLY A 110 -3.37 15.93 3.62
C GLY A 110 -3.95 16.62 4.85
#